data_AF-A0A539D4A5-F1
#
_entry.id   AF-A0A539D4A5-F1
#
_cell.length_a   1.000
_cell.length_b   1.000
_cell.length_c   1.000
_cell.angle_alpha   90.00
_cell.angle_beta   90.00
_cell.angle_gamma   90.00
#
_symmetry.space_group_name_H-M   'P 1'
#
loop_
_entity.id
_entity.type
_entity.pdbx_description
1 polymer ?
#
loop_
_entity_poly.entity_id
_entity_poly.type
_entity_poly.pdbx_seq_one_letter_code
_entity_poly.pdbx_strand_id
1 'polypeptide(L)' 'MQQADYAPTFAALCKEVGFCLHPKGEKRVLEALPNGLDAATRAVFDAEGVDFASATGDLRRAVRDCLKANLPGSGA' A
#
# COMPACT_ATOMS: atom_id res chain seq x y z
N MET A 1 13.60 19.77 1.27
CA MET A 1 12.46 19.06 1.87
C MET A 1 12.39 17.70 1.22
N GLN A 2 12.67 16.64 1.98
CA GLN A 2 12.65 15.27 1.45
C GLN A 2 11.17 14.88 1.29
N GLN A 3 10.61 15.03 0.10
CA GLN A 3 9.42 14.29 -0.27
C GLN A 3 9.85 12.83 -0.21
N ALA A 4 9.41 12.10 0.81
CA ALA A 4 9.56 10.66 0.84
C ALA A 4 8.89 10.16 -0.44
N ASP A 5 9.69 9.69 -1.39
CA ASP A 5 9.21 9.28 -2.69
C ASP A 5 8.52 7.92 -2.51
N TYR A 6 7.20 7.94 -2.36
CA TYR A 6 6.38 6.73 -2.25
C TYR A 6 5.99 6.18 -3.62
N ALA A 7 6.34 6.87 -4.70
CA ALA A 7 6.16 6.43 -6.08
C ALA A 7 6.72 5.01 -6.34
N PRO A 8 7.94 4.62 -5.88
CA PRO A 8 8.42 3.25 -6.00
C PRO A 8 7.56 2.26 -5.21
N THR A 9 7.05 2.64 -4.03
CA THR A 9 6.16 1.78 -3.22
C THR A 9 4.86 1.48 -3.96
N PHE A 10 4.23 2.49 -4.54
CA PHE A 10 2.99 2.33 -5.30
C PHE A 10 3.22 1.59 -6.63
N ALA A 11 4.35 1.84 -7.29
CA ALA A 11 4.75 1.11 -8.50
C ALA A 11 5.00 -0.39 -8.21
N ALA A 12 5.62 -0.70 -7.07
CA ALA A 12 5.81 -2.09 -6.61
C ALA A 12 4.46 -2.77 -6.32
N LEU A 13 3.53 -2.10 -5.65
CA LEU A 13 2.18 -2.64 -5.42
C LEU A 13 1.46 -3.03 -6.72
N CYS A 14 1.57 -2.20 -7.75
CA CYS A 14 0.98 -2.45 -9.06
C CYS A 14 1.67 -3.62 -9.78
N LYS A 15 2.99 -3.76 -9.69
CA LYS A 15 3.75 -4.80 -10.38
C LYS A 15 3.77 -6.14 -9.66
N GLU A 16 3.94 -6.14 -8.34
CA GLU A 16 4.11 -7.34 -7.53
C GLU A 16 2.78 -7.91 -7.06
N VAL A 17 1.82 -7.04 -6.74
CA VAL A 17 0.54 -7.43 -6.16
C VAL A 17 -0.65 -7.18 -7.11
N GLY A 18 -0.43 -6.43 -8.19
CA GLY A 18 -1.45 -6.11 -9.19
C GLY A 18 -2.37 -4.94 -8.83
N PHE A 19 -2.04 -4.16 -7.79
CA PHE A 19 -2.86 -3.03 -7.32
C PHE A 19 -2.31 -1.69 -7.79
N CYS A 20 -2.98 -1.09 -8.76
CA CYS A 20 -2.50 0.11 -9.44
C CYS A 20 -3.25 1.34 -8.93
N LEU A 21 -2.76 1.85 -7.81
CA LEU A 21 -3.38 2.97 -7.11
C LEU A 21 -3.46 4.22 -7.98
N HIS A 22 -4.67 4.77 -8.06
CA HIS A 22 -4.90 6.11 -8.58
C HIS A 22 -4.40 7.19 -7.60
N PRO A 23 -4.22 8.46 -8.04
CA PRO A 23 -3.79 9.57 -7.18
C PRO A 23 -4.62 9.81 -5.93
N LYS A 24 -5.91 9.45 -5.97
CA LYS A 24 -6.79 9.48 -4.80
C LYS A 24 -6.50 8.34 -3.82
N GLY A 25 -6.21 7.16 -4.35
CA GLY A 25 -5.80 5.99 -3.58
C GLY A 25 -4.46 6.17 -2.90
N GLU A 26 -3.47 6.69 -3.63
CA GLU A 26 -2.15 7.02 -3.09
C GLU A 26 -2.27 7.91 -1.85
N LYS A 27 -3.06 8.99 -1.92
CA LYS A 27 -3.34 9.86 -0.77
C LYS A 27 -3.93 9.11 0.42
N ARG A 28 -4.95 8.26 0.20
CA ARG A 28 -5.56 7.45 1.27
C ARG A 28 -4.55 6.53 1.94
N VAL A 29 -3.68 5.90 1.15
CA VAL A 29 -2.62 5.03 1.68
C VAL A 29 -1.64 5.85 2.51
N LEU A 30 -1.21 7.02 2.03
CA LEU A 30 -0.31 7.91 2.78
C LEU A 30 -0.92 8.38 4.12
N GLU A 31 -2.20 8.71 4.13
CA GLU A 31 -2.93 9.08 5.36
C GLU A 31 -3.10 7.88 6.31
N ALA A 32 -3.13 6.66 5.78
CA ALA A 32 -3.25 5.43 6.55
C ALA A 32 -1.90 4.89 7.05
N LEU A 33 -0.78 5.19 6.38
CA LEU A 33 0.57 4.80 6.80
C LEU A 33 0.91 5.11 8.27
N PRO A 34 0.64 6.31 8.83
CA PRO A 34 0.91 6.60 10.24
C PRO A 34 0.06 5.77 11.21
N ASN A 35 -1.05 5.19 10.76
CA ASN A 35 -1.88 4.27 11.55
C ASN A 35 -1.37 2.82 11.50
N GLY A 36 -0.36 2.53 10.67
CA GLY A 36 0.30 1.24 10.56
C GLY A 36 0.09 0.54 9.21
N LEU A 37 0.85 -0.55 8.99
CA LEU A 37 0.85 -1.29 7.73
C LEU A 37 -0.51 -1.94 7.42
N ASP A 38 -1.25 -2.43 8.42
CA ASP A 38 -2.57 -3.01 8.24
C ASP A 38 -3.60 -1.95 7.80
N ALA A 39 -3.52 -0.72 8.33
CA ALA A 39 -4.36 0.38 7.91
C ALA A 39 -4.04 0.81 6.46
N ALA A 40 -2.74 0.93 6.13
CA ALA A 40 -2.28 1.21 4.77
C ALA A 40 -2.73 0.12 3.79
N THR A 41 -2.60 -1.14 4.18
CA THR A 41 -3.06 -2.30 3.39
C THR A 41 -4.54 -2.17 3.09
N ARG A 42 -5.37 -1.92 4.11
CA ARG A 42 -6.82 -1.73 3.92
C ARG A 42 -7.15 -0.53 3.02
N ALA A 43 -6.38 0.55 3.10
CA ALA A 43 -6.52 1.69 2.21
C ALA A 43 -6.18 1.37 0.75
N VAL A 44 -5.24 0.45 0.49
CA VAL A 44 -4.94 -0.03 -0.88
C VAL A 44 -6.16 -0.75 -1.46
N PHE A 45 -6.75 -1.67 -0.70
CA PHE A 45 -7.95 -2.40 -1.13
C PHE A 45 -9.14 -1.47 -1.36
N ASP A 46 -9.38 -0.54 -0.43
CA ASP A 46 -10.45 0.46 -0.54
C ASP A 46 -10.27 1.40 -1.75
N ALA A 47 -9.03 1.79 -2.04
CA ALA A 47 -8.69 2.61 -3.20
C ALA A 47 -8.94 1.91 -4.54
N GLU A 48 -8.68 0.61 -4.60
CA GLU A 48 -8.88 -0.22 -5.80
C GLU A 48 -10.32 -0.72 -5.92
N GLY A 49 -11.16 -0.46 -4.92
CA GLY A 49 -12.55 -0.95 -4.86
C GLY A 49 -12.65 -2.44 -4.61
N VAL A 50 -11.59 -3.07 -4.09
CA VAL A 50 -11.60 -4.48 -3.71
C VAL A 50 -12.02 -4.60 -2.25
N ASP A 51 -13.04 -5.42 -2.02
CA ASP A 51 -13.54 -5.64 -0.68
C ASP A 51 -12.52 -6.44 0.15
N PHE A 52 -12.00 -5.82 1.21
CA PHE A 52 -10.98 -6.41 2.08
C PHE A 52 -11.44 -7.70 2.76
N ALA A 53 -12.74 -7.86 3.03
CA ALA A 53 -13.29 -9.07 3.62
C ALA A 53 -13.36 -10.21 2.59
N SER A 54 -13.51 -9.86 1.31
CA SER A 54 -13.48 -10.78 0.18
C SER A 54 -12.06 -11.17 -0.26
N ALA A 55 -11.05 -10.38 0.11
CA ALA A 55 -9.65 -10.68 -0.18
C ALA A 55 -9.13 -11.89 0.62
N THR A 56 -8.38 -12.78 -0.04
CA THR A 56 -7.73 -13.91 0.63
C THR A 56 -6.71 -13.42 1.65
N GLY A 57 -6.43 -14.24 2.67
CA GLY A 57 -5.41 -13.91 3.69
C GLY A 57 -4.03 -13.70 3.08
N ASP A 58 -3.70 -14.47 2.05
CA ASP A 58 -2.44 -14.38 1.30
C ASP A 58 -2.30 -13.06 0.56
N LEU A 59 -3.37 -12.58 -0.08
CA LEU A 59 -3.37 -11.30 -0.81
C LEU A 59 -3.14 -10.14 0.15
N ARG A 60 -3.82 -10.15 1.31
CA ARG A 60 -3.61 -9.14 2.37
C ARG A 60 -2.17 -9.15 2.87
N ARG A 61 -1.59 -10.33 3.05
CA ARG A 61 -0.19 -10.50 3.46
C ARG A 61 0.78 -9.98 2.39
N ALA A 62 0.51 -10.26 1.12
CA ALA A 62 1.33 -9.79 -0.02
C ALA A 62 1.34 -8.27 -0.14
N VAL A 63 0.16 -7.61 -0.06
CA VAL A 63 0.09 -6.13 -0.06
C VAL A 63 0.88 -5.54 1.10
N ARG A 64 0.71 -6.10 2.31
CA ARG A 64 1.40 -5.63 3.51
C ARG A 64 2.92 -5.79 3.42
N ASP A 65 3.38 -6.92 2.91
CA ASP A 65 4.81 -7.21 2.77
C ASP A 65 5.44 -6.32 1.69
N CYS A 66 4.76 -6.14 0.56
CA CYS A 66 5.16 -5.22 -0.50
C CYS A 66 5.25 -3.76 0.01
N LEU A 67 4.25 -3.29 0.76
CA LEU A 67 4.29 -1.98 1.41
C LEU A 67 5.51 -1.88 2.32
N LYS A 68 5.66 -2.82 3.26
CA LYS A 68 6.78 -2.81 4.22
C LYS A 68 8.15 -2.79 3.53
N ALA A 69 8.35 -3.64 2.52
CA ALA A 69 9.61 -3.76 1.80
C ALA A 69 10.00 -2.50 1.03
N ASN A 70 9.01 -1.72 0.58
CA ASN A 70 9.22 -0.57 -0.29
C ASN A 70 8.99 0.78 0.39
N LEU A 71 8.64 0.83 1.68
CA LEU A 71 8.43 2.09 2.40
C LEU A 71 9.77 2.80 2.72
N PRO A 72 9.86 4.12 2.48
CA PRO A 72 11.04 4.92 2.80
C PRO A 72 11.18 5.05 4.33
N GLY A 73 11.98 4.17 4.92
CA GLY A 73 12.19 4.08 6.37
C GLY A 73 12.16 2.67 6.94
N SER A 74 11.77 1.65 6.17
CA SER A 74 11.89 0.24 6.62
C SER A 74 13.29 -0.35 6.39
N GLY A 75 14.26 0.47 5.99
CA GLY A 75 15.67 0.11 5.86
C GLY A 75 16.52 0.82 6.91
N ALA A 76 16.64 0.20 8.08
CA ALA A 76 17.80 0.24 8.97
C ALA A 76 17.83 -1.05 9.78
#